data_AF-A0A1B2HVH0-F1
#
_entry.id   AF-A0A1B2HVH0-F1
#
_cell.length_a   1.000
_cell.length_b   1.000
_cell.length_c   1.000
_cell.angle_alpha   90.00
_cell.angle_beta   90.00
_cell.angle_gamma   90.00
#
_symmetry.space_group_name_H-M   'P 1'
#
loop_
_entity.id
_entity.type
_entity.pdbx_description
1 polymer ?
#
loop_
_entity_poly.entity_id
_entity_poly.type
_entity_poly.pdbx_seq_one_letter_code
_entity_poly.pdbx_strand_id
1 'polypeptide(L)' 'MTLEPDLAERTVDLPDDLAAALDRVPALRAAFTALSYSNQRQRAEAVAAAKQPQTRARRIEKIIAELS' A
#
# COMPACT_ATOMS: atom_id res chain seq x y z
N MET A 1 19.57 7.24 9.72
CA MET A 1 18.52 6.94 10.70
C MET A 1 17.53 6.01 10.01
N THR A 2 17.70 4.71 10.21
CA THR A 2 16.86 3.67 9.60
C THR A 2 15.52 3.70 10.32
N LEU A 3 14.45 4.06 9.61
CA LEU A 3 13.11 4.10 10.19
C LEU A 3 12.63 2.65 10.33
N GLU A 4 12.83 2.08 11.52
CA GLU A 4 12.16 0.87 11.97
C GLU A 4 10.64 1.11 11.90
N PRO A 5 9.86 0.30 11.18
CA PRO A 5 8.41 0.44 11.19
C PRO A 5 7.91 -0.05 12.55
N ASP A 6 7.70 0.91 13.46
CA ASP A 6 6.87 0.78 14.64
C ASP A 6 5.44 0.43 14.18
N LEU A 7 5.19 -0.87 13.97
CA LEU A 7 3.90 -1.44 13.58
C LEU A 7 2.92 -1.53 14.77
N ALA A 8 3.27 -0.90 15.90
CA ALA A 8 2.41 -0.78 17.06
C ALA A 8 1.47 0.43 16.88
N GLU A 9 0.18 0.14 16.68
CA GLU A 9 -0.96 1.01 17.01
C GLU A 9 -1.27 2.23 16.11
N ARG A 10 -0.49 2.51 15.06
CA ARG A 10 -0.96 3.36 13.95
C ARG A 10 -1.34 2.51 12.75
N THR A 11 -2.54 1.92 12.81
CA THR A 11 -3.13 1.16 11.71
C THR A 11 -3.23 2.08 10.49
N VAL A 12 -2.34 1.91 9.51
CA VAL A 12 -2.59 2.42 8.16
C VAL A 12 -3.86 1.72 7.70
N ASP A 13 -4.91 2.48 7.44
CA ASP A 13 -6.17 1.94 6.89
C ASP A 13 -5.88 1.44 5.48
N LEU A 14 -5.40 0.20 5.38
CA LEU A 14 -5.00 -0.43 4.15
C LEU A 14 -6.26 -1.00 3.50
N PRO A 15 -6.73 -0.43 2.37
CA PRO A 15 -7.95 -0.91 1.75
C PRO A 15 -7.77 -2.36 1.27
N ASP A 16 -8.80 -3.19 1.46
CA ASP A 16 -8.82 -4.62 1.08
C ASP A 16 -8.36 -4.85 -0.36
N ASP A 17 -8.75 -3.99 -1.30
CA ASP A 17 -8.32 -4.10 -2.70
C ASP A 17 -6.79 -4.01 -2.85
N LEU A 18 -6.13 -3.10 -2.11
CA LEU A 18 -4.68 -2.96 -2.15
C LEU A 18 -4.02 -4.13 -1.42
N ALA A 19 -4.56 -4.53 -0.26
CA ALA A 19 -4.06 -5.68 0.47
C ALA A 19 -4.11 -6.95 -0.38
N ALA A 20 -5.23 -7.23 -1.03
CA ALA A 20 -5.42 -8.37 -1.92
C ALA A 20 -4.48 -8.34 -3.13
N ALA A 21 -4.22 -7.16 -3.68
CA ALA A 21 -3.32 -7.03 -4.83
C ALA A 21 -1.84 -7.21 -4.43
N LEU A 22 -1.44 -6.78 -3.23
CA LEU A 22 -0.11 -7.07 -2.67
C LEU A 22 0.03 -8.55 -2.31
N ASP A 23 -1.02 -9.19 -1.80
CA ASP A 23 -1.00 -10.60 -1.39
C ASP A 23 -0.87 -11.57 -2.58
N ARG A 24 -1.27 -11.12 -3.78
CA ARG A 24 -1.09 -11.89 -5.04
C ARG A 24 0.36 -12.26 -5.31
N VAL A 25 1.31 -11.43 -4.87
CA VAL A 25 2.74 -11.63 -5.10
C VAL A 25 3.50 -11.30 -3.80
N PRO A 26 4.08 -12.29 -3.11
CA PRO A 26 4.75 -12.04 -1.83
C PRO A 26 5.92 -11.05 -1.95
N ALA A 27 6.55 -10.94 -3.11
CA ALA A 27 7.56 -9.91 -3.39
C ALA A 27 6.99 -8.48 -3.34
N LEU A 28 5.77 -8.25 -3.85
CA LEU A 28 5.11 -6.95 -3.76
C LEU A 28 4.74 -6.60 -2.33
N ARG A 29 4.22 -7.58 -1.58
CA ARG A 29 3.96 -7.43 -0.14
C ARG A 29 5.23 -7.01 0.61
N ALA A 30 6.34 -7.72 0.37
CA ALA A 30 7.63 -7.42 0.97
C ALA A 30 8.14 -6.02 0.59
N ALA A 31 8.10 -5.65 -0.70
CA ALA A 31 8.49 -4.34 -1.20
C ALA A 31 7.65 -3.22 -0.57
N PHE A 32 6.33 -3.42 -0.44
CA PHE A 32 5.45 -2.47 0.23
C PHE A 32 5.78 -2.32 1.71
N THR A 33 6.01 -3.44 2.43
CA THR A 33 6.38 -3.41 3.85
C THR A 33 7.77 -2.82 4.09
N ALA A 34 8.67 -2.87 3.09
CA ALA A 34 9.98 -2.25 3.15
C ALA A 34 9.93 -0.71 2.97
N LEU A 35 8.81 -0.16 2.49
CA LEU A 35 8.62 1.29 2.43
C LEU A 35 8.51 1.89 3.83
N SER A 36 8.93 3.14 4.00
CA SER A 36 8.65 3.90 5.22
C SER A 36 7.14 4.03 5.48
N TYR A 37 6.73 4.09 6.75
CA TYR A 37 5.33 4.26 7.17
C TYR A 37 4.57 5.35 6.38
N SER A 38 5.18 6.53 6.21
CA SER A 38 4.56 7.64 5.46
C SER A 38 4.26 7.29 4.01
N ASN A 39 5.12 6.49 3.37
CA ASN A 39 4.95 6.04 2.00
C ASN A 39 3.84 4.98 1.89
N GLN A 40 3.76 4.07 2.85
CA GLN A 40 2.67 3.09 2.95
C GLN A 40 1.33 3.80 3.15
N ARG A 41 1.28 4.72 4.12
CA ARG A 41 0.08 5.51 4.42
C ARG A 41 -0.40 6.34 3.24
N GLN A 42 0.48 7.09 2.59
CA GLN A 42 0.12 7.90 1.42
C GLN A 42 -0.51 7.05 0.31
N ARG A 43 0.06 5.87 0.03
CA ARG A 43 -0.44 4.94 -0.98
C ARG A 43 -1.80 4.37 -0.58
N ALA A 44 -1.96 3.95 0.68
CA ALA A 44 -3.23 3.45 1.21
C ALA A 44 -4.33 4.53 1.18
N GLU A 45 -4.04 5.75 1.65
CA GLU A 45 -4.97 6.89 1.60
C GLU A 45 -5.33 7.27 0.17
N ALA A 46 -4.39 7.21 -0.78
CA ALA A 46 -4.69 7.42 -2.18
C ALA A 46 -5.66 6.36 -2.72
N VAL A 47 -5.51 5.09 -2.37
CA VAL A 47 -6.45 4.05 -2.81
C VAL A 47 -7.80 4.20 -2.11
N ALA A 48 -7.83 4.49 -0.81
CA ALA A 48 -9.04 4.68 -0.02
C ALA A 48 -9.85 5.92 -0.46
N ALA A 49 -9.19 7.02 -0.81
CA ALA A 49 -9.83 8.24 -1.29
C ALA A 49 -10.50 8.08 -2.67
N ALA A 50 -10.19 7.02 -3.42
CA ALA A 50 -10.82 6.74 -4.70
C ALA A 50 -12.21 6.12 -4.49
N LYS A 51 -13.25 6.92 -4.73
CA LYS A 51 -14.67 6.48 -4.65
C LYS A 51 -15.09 5.56 -5.79
N GLN A 52 -14.46 5.71 -6.96
CA GLN A 52 -14.75 4.88 -8.12
C GLN A 52 -13.84 3.64 -8.14
N PRO A 53 -14.40 2.43 -8.33
CA PRO A 53 -13.61 1.19 -8.32
C PRO A 53 -12.58 1.14 -9.45
N GLN A 54 -12.90 1.69 -10.64
CA GLN A 54 -11.94 1.80 -11.74
C GLN A 54 -10.72 2.67 -11.38
N THR A 55 -10.94 3.81 -10.74
CA THR A 55 -9.85 4.70 -10.28
C THR A 55 -9.03 4.04 -9.18
N ARG A 56 -9.68 3.28 -8.29
CA ARG A 56 -9.01 2.50 -7.25
C ARG A 56 -8.07 1.45 -7.87
N ALA A 57 -8.58 0.65 -8.81
CA ALA A 57 -7.79 -0.34 -9.53
C ALA A 57 -6.58 0.32 -10.22
N ARG A 58 -6.77 1.46 -10.90
CA ARG A 58 -5.67 2.17 -11.56
C ARG A 58 -4.60 2.68 -10.61
N ARG A 59 -4.98 3.13 -9.41
CA ARG A 59 -4.04 3.51 -8.36
C ARG A 59 -3.27 2.30 -7.83
N ILE A 60 -3.94 1.17 -7.64
CA ILE A 60 -3.31 -0.09 -7.21
C ILE A 60 -2.29 -0.57 -8.24
N GLU A 61 -2.68 -0.63 -9.52
CA GLU A 61 -1.77 -1.00 -10.61
C GLU A 61 -0.54 -0.10 -10.66
N LYS A 62 -0.73 1.21 -10.46
CA LYS A 62 0.40 2.16 -10.38
C LYS A 62 1.31 1.84 -9.19
N ILE A 63 0.74 1.58 -8.01
CA ILE A 63 1.52 1.23 -6.82
C ILE A 63 2.32 -0.05 -7.07
N ILE A 64 1.71 -1.06 -7.68
CA ILE A 64 2.37 -2.33 -8.02
C ILE A 64 3.50 -2.11 -9.02
N ALA A 65 3.29 -1.29 -10.05
CA ALA A 65 4.32 -0.97 -11.03
C ALA A 65 5.54 -0.27 -10.40
N GLU A 66 5.33 0.56 -9.37
CA GLU A 66 6.41 1.24 -8.62
C GLU A 66 7.12 0.31 -7.62
N LEU A 67 6.55 -0.86 -7.32
CA LEU A 67 7.08 -1.85 -6.38
C LEU A 67 7.72 -3.06 -7.08
N SER A 68 7.53 -3.19 -8.39
CA SER A 68 8.05 -4.28 -9.22
C SER A 68 9.50 -4.09 -9.64
#